data_AF-A0A7Z9U7P9-F1
#
_entry.id   AF-A0A7Z9U7P9-F1
#
_cell.length_a   1.000
_cell.length_b   1.000
_cell.length_c   1.000
_cell.angle_alpha   90.00
_cell.angle_beta   90.00
_cell.angle_gamma   90.00
#
_symmetry.space_group_name_H-M   'P 1'
#
loop_
_entity.id
_entity.type
_entity.pdbx_description
1 polymer ?
#
loop_
_entity_poly.entity_id
_entity_poly.type
_entity_poly.pdbx_seq_one_letter_code
_entity_poly.pdbx_strand_id
1 'polypeptide(L)' 'MTNNIYLGLELMGLGMGIVFLFLLLLIFSISIMSFCVQRFQSIPEVTAPKTTSQEIDSNIVAAITIAVNRYRTK' A
#
# COMPACT_ATOMS: atom_id res chain seq x y z
N MET A 1 -44.32 29.37 -16.93
CA MET A 1 -42.85 29.56 -17.04
C MET A 1 -42.04 28.70 -16.06
N THR A 2 -42.64 28.05 -15.05
CA THR A 2 -41.94 27.23 -14.04
C THR A 2 -41.67 25.77 -14.45
N ASN A 3 -42.43 25.22 -15.41
CA ASN A 3 -42.37 23.80 -15.79
C ASN A 3 -41.02 23.36 -16.39
N ASN A 4 -40.34 24.25 -17.12
CA ASN A 4 -39.07 23.93 -17.79
C ASN A 4 -37.88 23.89 -16.82
N ILE A 5 -37.92 24.68 -15.75
CA ILE A 5 -36.84 24.71 -14.74
C ILE A 5 -36.84 23.40 -13.95
N TYR A 6 -38.03 22.86 -13.67
CA TYR A 6 -38.16 21.56 -13.01
C TYR A 6 -37.58 20.43 -13.88
N LEU A 7 -37.90 20.40 -15.17
CA LEU A 7 -37.37 19.42 -16.14
C LEU A 7 -35.84 19.53 -16.29
N GLY A 8 -35.29 20.75 -16.35
CA GLY A 8 -33.84 20.96 -16.42
C GLY A 8 -33.11 20.49 -15.15
N LEU A 9 -33.70 20.72 -13.98
CA LEU A 9 -33.15 20.28 -12.69
C LEU A 9 -33.19 18.75 -12.55
N GLU A 10 -34.29 18.13 -12.97
CA GLU A 10 -34.45 16.68 -12.99
C GLU A 10 -33.42 16.02 -13.93
N LEU A 11 -33.23 16.59 -15.13
CA LEU A 11 -32.26 16.10 -16.10
C LEU A 11 -30.81 16.26 -15.61
N MET A 12 -30.50 17.38 -14.94
CA MET A 12 -29.16 17.60 -14.38
C MET A 12 -28.85 16.60 -13.25
N GLY A 13 -29.82 16.37 -12.35
CA GLY A 13 -29.69 15.38 -11.28
C GLY A 13 -29.53 13.97 -11.82
N LEU A 14 -30.32 13.60 -12.84
CA LEU A 14 -30.24 12.30 -13.49
C LEU A 14 -28.90 12.12 -14.20
N GLY A 15 -28.44 13.12 -14.97
CA GLY A 15 -27.15 13.09 -15.67
C GLY A 15 -25.97 12.92 -14.70
N MET A 16 -25.94 13.70 -13.62
CA MET A 16 -24.89 13.59 -12.60
C MET A 16 -24.95 12.24 -11.87
N GLY A 17 -26.15 11.70 -11.60
CA GLY A 17 -26.33 10.39 -10.99
C GLY A 17 -25.81 9.24 -11.85
N ILE A 18 -26.13 9.24 -13.15
CA ILE A 18 -25.66 8.20 -14.09
C ILE A 18 -24.14 8.23 -14.22
N VAL A 19 -23.55 9.43 -14.35
CA VAL A 19 -22.09 9.59 -14.43
C VAL A 19 -21.46 9.08 -13.13
N PHE A 20 -21.97 9.47 -11.97
CA PHE A 20 -21.46 8.99 -10.69
C PHE A 20 -21.55 7.46 -10.56
N LEU A 21 -22.67 6.86 -10.96
CA LEU A 21 -22.87 5.41 -10.93
C LEU A 21 -21.91 4.69 -11.87
N PHE A 22 -21.64 5.28 -13.04
CA PHE A 22 -20.66 4.76 -13.99
C PHE A 22 -19.24 4.82 -13.43
N LEU A 23 -18.84 5.95 -12.83
CA LEU A 23 -17.54 6.07 -12.16
C LEU A 23 -17.41 5.08 -10.99
N LEU A 24 -18.49 4.89 -10.21
CA LEU A 24 -18.54 3.92 -9.12
C LEU A 24 -18.36 2.48 -9.63
N LEU A 25 -18.96 2.15 -10.77
CA LEU A 25 -18.79 0.86 -11.41
C LEU A 25 -17.35 0.70 -11.92
N LEU A 26 -16.76 1.74 -12.51
CA LEU A 26 -15.36 1.71 -12.93
C LEU A 26 -14.40 1.50 -11.77
N ILE A 27 -14.54 2.24 -10.67
CA ILE A 27 -13.66 2.08 -9.50
C ILE A 27 -13.81 0.68 -8.88
N PHE A 28 -15.02 0.12 -8.89
CA PHE A 28 -15.26 -1.25 -8.45
C PHE A 28 -14.58 -2.26 -9.37
N SER A 29 -14.67 -2.08 -10.69
CA SER A 29 -14.01 -2.93 -11.68
C SER A 29 -12.48 -2.90 -11.53
N ILE A 30 -11.90 -1.71 -11.36
CA ILE A 30 -10.46 -1.53 -11.09
C ILE A 30 -10.07 -2.18 -9.75
N SER A 31 -10.93 -2.08 -8.74
CA SER A 31 -10.70 -2.72 -7.43
C SER A 31 -10.73 -4.25 -7.53
N ILE A 32 -11.67 -4.82 -8.29
CA ILE A 32 -11.72 -6.26 -8.59
C ILE A 32 -10.44 -6.67 -9.32
N MET A 33 -10.04 -5.91 -10.34
CA MET A 33 -8.80 -6.20 -11.05
C MET A 33 -7.59 -6.16 -10.11
N SER A 34 -7.50 -5.15 -9.23
CA SER A 34 -6.44 -5.06 -8.23
C SER A 34 -6.45 -6.24 -7.25
N PHE A 35 -7.62 -6.66 -6.79
CA PHE A 35 -7.79 -7.82 -5.90
C PHE A 35 -7.42 -9.13 -6.59
N CYS A 36 -7.89 -9.34 -7.82
CA CYS A 36 -7.54 -10.50 -8.63
C CYS A 36 -6.04 -10.54 -8.90
N VAL A 37 -5.42 -9.41 -9.25
CA VAL A 37 -3.98 -9.34 -9.46
C VAL A 37 -3.22 -9.68 -8.18
N GLN A 38 -3.58 -9.12 -7.01
CA GLN A 38 -2.92 -9.48 -5.75
C GLN A 38 -3.13 -10.94 -5.34
N ARG A 39 -4.27 -11.54 -5.68
CA ARG A 39 -4.58 -12.93 -5.35
C ARG A 39 -3.90 -13.94 -6.28
N PHE A 40 -3.82 -13.64 -7.57
CA PHE A 40 -3.24 -14.52 -8.59
C PHE A 40 -1.73 -14.30 -8.80
N GLN A 41 -1.27 -13.05 -8.70
CA GLN A 41 0.14 -12.73 -8.53
C GLN A 41 0.37 -12.70 -7.03
N SER A 42 0.64 -13.87 -6.45
CA SER A 42 1.38 -13.95 -5.20
C SER A 42 2.78 -13.40 -5.47
N ILE A 43 2.86 -12.08 -5.63
CA ILE A 43 4.10 -11.34 -5.50
C ILE A 43 4.53 -11.74 -4.09
N PRO A 44 5.63 -12.51 -3.93
CA PRO A 44 6.13 -12.77 -2.59
C PRO A 44 6.25 -11.40 -1.97
N GLU A 45 5.53 -11.20 -0.86
CA GLU A 45 5.67 -10.04 -0.01
C GLU A 45 7.16 -9.79 0.03
N VAL A 46 7.62 -8.70 -0.60
CA VAL A 46 9.01 -8.30 -0.49
C VAL A 46 9.09 -8.05 1.00
N THR A 47 9.57 -9.07 1.70
CA THR A 47 9.74 -9.06 3.13
C THR A 47 10.74 -7.93 3.24
N ALA A 48 10.25 -6.72 3.55
CA ALA A 48 11.10 -5.63 3.96
C ALA A 48 12.02 -6.31 4.96
N PRO A 49 13.35 -6.39 4.68
CA PRO A 49 14.20 -7.40 5.27
C PRO A 49 13.89 -7.31 6.75
N LYS A 50 13.24 -8.36 7.29
CA LYS A 50 13.09 -8.48 8.73
C LYS A 50 14.52 -8.27 9.16
N THR A 51 14.77 -7.20 9.92
CA THR A 51 16.04 -7.09 10.61
C THR A 51 16.05 -8.36 11.42
N THR A 52 16.69 -9.38 10.88
CA THR A 52 17.19 -10.50 11.63
C THR A 52 17.96 -9.74 12.67
N SER A 53 17.41 -9.69 13.88
CA SER A 53 18.24 -9.48 15.04
C SER A 53 19.21 -10.64 14.94
N GLN A 54 20.29 -10.45 14.19
CA GLN A 54 21.43 -11.33 14.17
C GLN A 54 21.77 -11.34 15.64
N GLU A 55 21.43 -12.44 16.29
CA GLU A 55 21.86 -12.70 17.64
C GLU A 55 23.37 -12.55 17.56
N ILE A 56 23.86 -11.40 18.05
CA ILE A 56 25.24 -11.03 17.86
C ILE A 56 26.00 -12.07 18.68
N ASP A 57 26.64 -12.99 17.96
CA ASP A 57 27.32 -14.11 18.59
C ASP A 57 28.29 -13.56 19.64
N SER A 58 28.15 -14.06 20.87
CA SER A 58 28.98 -13.63 21.99
C SER A 58 30.47 -13.78 21.69
N ASN A 59 30.88 -14.69 20.80
CA ASN A 59 32.26 -14.80 20.33
C ASN A 59 32.71 -13.57 19.53
N ILE A 60 31.84 -13.01 18.69
CA ILE A 60 32.16 -11.83 17.88
C ILE A 60 32.36 -10.62 18.81
N VAL A 61 31.48 -10.45 19.80
CA VAL A 61 31.62 -9.39 20.81
C VAL A 61 32.90 -9.55 21.62
N ALA A 62 33.24 -10.78 22.03
CA ALA A 62 34.47 -11.07 22.75
C ALA A 62 35.73 -10.77 21.90
N ALA A 63 35.74 -11.16 20.63
CA ALA A 63 36.85 -10.89 19.72
C ALA A 63 37.06 -9.38 19.50
N ILE A 64 35.98 -8.62 19.29
CA ILE A 64 36.04 -7.15 19.16
C ILE A 64 36.57 -6.52 20.45
N THR A 65 36.08 -6.98 21.60
CA THR A 65 36.51 -6.47 22.92
C THR A 65 38.01 -6.67 23.14
N ILE A 66 38.53 -7.85 22.80
CA ILE A 66 39.97 -8.16 22.89
C ILE A 66 40.76 -7.25 21.95
N ALA A 67 40.29 -7.05 20.71
CA ALA A 67 40.97 -6.21 19.72
C ALA A 67 41.06 -4.75 20.19
N VAL A 68 39.96 -4.18 20.70
CA VAL A 68 39.91 -2.80 21.21
C VAL A 68 40.79 -2.63 22.45
N ASN A 69 40.72 -3.57 23.40
CA ASN A 69 41.55 -3.50 24.61
C ASN A 69 43.04 -3.52 24.26
N ARG A 70 43.44 -4.38 23.31
CA ARG A 70 44.83 -4.49 22.86
C ARG A 70 45.32 -3.24 22.12
N TYR A 71 44.45 -2.56 21.38
CA TYR A 71 44.80 -1.27 20.76
C TYR A 71 45.01 -0.18 21.82
N ARG A 72 44.20 -0.17 22.89
CA ARG A 72 44.28 0.83 23.96
C ARG A 72 45.47 0.63 24.93
N THR A 73 46.01 -0.59 25.01
CA THR A 73 47.21 -0.90 25.80
C THR A 73 48.51 -0.79 25.01
N LYS A 74 48.42 -0.46 23.71
CA LYS A 74 49.55 0.03 22.91
C LYS A 74 49.61 1.54 22.99
#